data_AF-A0A426XP29-F1
#
_entry.id   AF-A0A426XP29-F1
#
_cell.length_a   1.000
_cell.length_b   1.000
_cell.length_c   1.000
_cell.angle_alpha   90.00
_cell.angle_beta   90.00
_cell.angle_gamma   90.00
#
_symmetry.space_group_name_H-M   'P 1'
#
loop_
_entity.id
_entity.type
_entity.pdbx_description
1 polymer ?
#
loop_
_entity_poly.entity_id
_entity_poly.type
_entity_poly.pdbx_seq_one_letter_code
_entity_poly.pdbx_strand_id
1 'polypeptide(L)'
;MAAAQLLSRPPLSSQIPRNPDLSSFLSSNHSLRFPGIVWTKTLSSRAIASRVPRAAASSSAAAAASLEAAAGFSHCFSKGEDGFLYCEGVRVQDVMEAVERSPFYLYSKDQITRNFEAYKEALQGLRSVVGYAIKANNNLKILEHLKDLGCGAVLVSGNELTLALRAGFDPAR
;
A
#
# COMPACT_ATOMS: atom_id res chain seq x y z
N MET A 1 42.51 -44.95 3.52
CA MET A 1 42.08 -44.21 4.73
C MET A 1 40.55 -44.15 4.68
N ALA A 2 39.74 -45.09 5.17
CA ALA A 2 39.63 -45.64 6.54
C ALA A 2 39.70 -44.52 7.58
N ALA A 3 38.72 -44.21 8.44
CA ALA A 3 37.56 -44.90 9.01
C ALA A 3 36.70 -43.80 9.71
N ALA A 4 35.47 -43.93 10.23
CA ALA A 4 34.48 -44.98 10.39
C ALA A 4 33.16 -44.31 10.84
N GLN A 5 32.04 -44.92 10.46
CA GLN A 5 30.73 -44.82 11.09
C GLN A 5 30.75 -45.37 12.52
N LEU A 6 29.75 -45.00 13.34
CA LEU A 6 29.12 -45.73 14.48
C LEU A 6 28.37 -44.65 15.30
N LEU A 7 27.09 -44.65 15.66
CA LEU A 7 25.96 -45.58 15.70
C LEU A 7 24.70 -44.70 15.90
N SER A 8 23.69 -44.75 15.04
CA SER A 8 22.42 -45.46 15.28
C SER A 8 21.84 -45.39 16.72
N ARG A 9 20.83 -44.54 16.94
CA ARG A 9 19.55 -44.90 17.60
C ARG A 9 18.57 -43.70 17.62
N PRO A 10 17.34 -43.82 17.07
CA PRO A 10 16.27 -42.85 17.32
C PRO A 10 15.60 -43.15 18.68
N PRO A 11 15.21 -42.13 19.48
CA PRO A 11 14.39 -42.35 20.67
C PRO A 11 12.95 -42.72 20.31
N LEU A 12 12.36 -43.51 21.21
CA LEU A 12 11.04 -44.13 21.11
C LEU A 12 9.87 -43.15 20.95
N SER A 13 8.83 -43.71 20.34
CA SER A 13 7.44 -43.29 20.24
C SER A 13 6.91 -42.34 21.33
N SER A 14 6.42 -41.18 20.90
CA SER A 14 5.25 -40.54 21.48
C SER A 14 4.18 -40.44 20.39
N GLN A 15 3.05 -41.08 20.65
CA GLN A 15 1.93 -41.25 19.74
C GLN A 15 1.36 -39.90 19.28
N ILE A 16 1.46 -39.60 17.99
CA ILE A 16 0.61 -38.61 17.34
C ILE A 16 -0.60 -39.40 16.79
N PRO A 17 -1.84 -39.09 17.21
CA PRO A 17 -3.01 -39.77 16.66
C PRO A 17 -3.13 -39.42 15.17
N ARG A 18 -3.03 -40.46 14.33
CA ARG A 18 -3.38 -40.40 12.91
C ARG A 18 -4.88 -40.16 12.80
N ASN A 19 -5.25 -38.99 12.28
CA ASN A 19 -6.63 -38.71 11.93
C ASN A 19 -7.01 -39.58 10.71
N PRO A 20 -8.07 -40.40 10.78
CA PRO A 20 -8.49 -41.20 9.65
C PRO A 20 -9.32 -40.36 8.66
N ASP A 21 -9.10 -40.64 7.38
CA ASP A 21 -9.96 -40.35 6.23
C ASP A 21 -10.18 -38.90 5.78
N LEU A 22 -9.38 -38.49 4.79
CA LEU A 22 -9.62 -37.32 3.91
C LEU A 22 -10.58 -37.63 2.74
N SER A 23 -11.21 -38.80 2.71
CA SER A 23 -12.13 -39.19 1.64
C SER A 23 -13.60 -38.79 1.89
N SER A 24 -13.93 -38.27 3.07
CA SER A 24 -15.30 -37.87 3.45
C SER A 24 -15.63 -36.38 3.23
N PHE A 25 -14.64 -35.54 2.93
CA PHE A 25 -14.85 -34.09 2.73
C PHE A 25 -15.23 -33.68 1.29
N LEU A 26 -15.33 -34.62 0.36
CA LEU A 26 -15.69 -34.37 -1.05
C LEU A 26 -17.05 -34.94 -1.47
N SER A 27 -17.96 -35.20 -0.52
CA SER A 27 -19.34 -35.57 -0.85
C SER A 27 -20.32 -34.93 0.11
N SER A 28 -20.52 -33.63 -0.04
CA SER A 28 -21.70 -32.91 0.44
C SER A 28 -21.77 -31.56 -0.28
N ASN A 29 -22.04 -31.59 -1.59
CA ASN A 29 -22.56 -30.42 -2.30
C ASN A 29 -23.99 -30.16 -1.83
N HIS A 30 -24.12 -29.57 -0.63
CA HIS A 30 -25.34 -28.89 -0.24
C HIS A 30 -25.23 -27.45 -0.72
N SER A 31 -25.93 -27.19 -1.82
CA SER A 31 -26.25 -25.85 -2.30
C SER A 31 -26.83 -25.03 -1.14
N LEU A 32 -26.02 -24.13 -0.60
CA LEU A 32 -26.47 -23.12 0.36
C LEU A 32 -27.41 -22.16 -0.36
N ARG A 33 -28.71 -22.46 -0.29
CA ARG A 33 -29.78 -21.50 -0.59
C ARG A 33 -29.71 -20.40 0.46
N PHE A 34 -29.27 -19.22 0.05
CA PHE A 34 -29.49 -18.00 0.84
C PHE A 34 -31.01 -17.71 0.87
N PRO A 35 -31.68 -17.68 2.04
CA PRO A 35 -33.03 -17.18 2.12
C PRO A 35 -33.01 -15.68 1.79
N GLY A 36 -33.88 -15.26 0.88
CA GLY A 36 -34.02 -13.86 0.47
C GLY A 36 -34.27 -12.96 1.67
N ILE A 37 -33.40 -11.98 1.85
CA ILE A 37 -33.55 -10.92 2.84
C ILE A 37 -34.72 -10.03 2.39
N VAL A 38 -35.85 -10.12 3.09
CA VAL A 38 -36.96 -9.17 2.95
C VAL A 38 -36.60 -7.91 3.71
N TRP A 39 -36.27 -6.85 2.99
CA TRP A 39 -35.94 -5.55 3.58
C TRP A 39 -37.24 -4.75 3.78
N THR A 40 -37.88 -4.89 4.94
CA THR A 40 -38.92 -3.96 5.39
C THR A 40 -38.42 -3.17 6.58
N LYS A 41 -37.84 -2.00 6.30
CA LYS A 41 -37.71 -0.93 7.28
C LYS A 41 -38.15 0.37 6.64
N THR A 42 -39.42 0.72 6.88
CA THR A 42 -39.95 2.05 6.65
C THR A 42 -39.14 3.04 7.49
N LEU A 43 -38.24 3.78 6.84
CA LEU A 43 -37.50 4.87 7.45
C LEU A 43 -38.46 6.04 7.66
N SER A 44 -38.79 6.34 8.91
CA SER A 44 -39.48 7.58 9.28
C SER A 44 -38.49 8.73 9.10
N SER A 45 -38.77 9.61 8.14
CA SER A 45 -38.01 10.84 7.89
C SER A 45 -38.36 11.89 8.95
N ARG A 46 -37.55 11.97 10.02
CA ARG A 46 -37.51 13.19 10.83
C ARG A 46 -36.61 14.20 10.12
N ALA A 47 -37.20 15.30 9.67
CA ALA A 47 -36.48 16.46 9.18
C ALA A 47 -35.61 17.03 10.31
N ILE A 48 -34.29 16.96 10.15
CA ILE A 48 -33.32 17.67 10.98
C ILE A 48 -33.09 19.02 10.31
N ALA A 49 -33.52 20.10 10.96
CA ALA A 49 -33.24 21.46 10.50
C ALA A 49 -31.73 21.71 10.52
N SER A 50 -31.14 21.97 9.36
CA SER A 50 -29.74 22.35 9.20
C SER A 50 -29.54 23.78 9.71
N ARG A 51 -28.98 23.93 10.92
CA ARG A 51 -28.32 25.19 11.31
C ARG A 51 -26.95 25.20 10.67
N VAL A 52 -26.81 25.94 9.57
CA VAL A 52 -25.50 26.27 8.99
C VAL A 52 -24.89 27.39 9.84
N PRO A 53 -23.76 27.17 10.54
CA PRO A 53 -23.02 28.29 11.09
C PRO A 53 -22.35 29.06 9.95
N ARG A 54 -22.62 30.36 9.92
CA ARG A 54 -22.04 31.36 9.02
C ARG A 54 -20.53 31.42 9.25
N ALA A 55 -19.74 31.04 8.24
CA ALA A 55 -18.30 31.18 8.27
C ALA A 55 -17.90 32.66 8.42
N ALA A 56 -17.14 32.96 9.48
CA ALA A 56 -16.52 34.26 9.66
C ALA A 56 -15.35 34.38 8.68
N ALA A 57 -15.45 35.34 7.76
CA ALA A 57 -14.34 35.73 6.90
C ALA A 57 -13.23 36.35 7.77
N SER A 58 -12.07 35.70 7.81
CA SER A 58 -10.82 36.32 8.24
C SER A 58 -9.90 36.46 7.03
N SER A 59 -9.24 37.61 6.98
CA SER A 59 -8.52 38.22 5.86
C SER A 59 -7.52 37.30 5.14
N SER A 60 -7.85 36.90 3.92
CA SER A 60 -6.97 36.19 2.96
C SER A 60 -6.17 37.16 2.05
N ALA A 61 -6.10 38.45 2.40
CA ALA A 61 -5.44 39.43 1.54
C ALA A 61 -3.89 39.34 1.56
N ALA A 62 -3.29 38.63 2.52
CA ALA A 62 -1.83 38.52 2.64
C ALA A 62 -1.25 37.20 2.09
N ALA A 63 -2.07 36.19 1.78
CA ALA A 63 -1.61 34.91 1.26
C ALA A 63 -1.57 34.86 -0.28
N ALA A 64 -2.24 35.80 -0.95
CA ALA A 64 -2.38 35.80 -2.41
C ALA A 64 -1.11 36.28 -3.16
N ALA A 65 -0.11 36.85 -2.46
CA ALA A 65 1.06 37.48 -3.08
C ALA A 65 2.27 36.55 -3.28
N SER A 66 2.18 35.27 -2.90
CA SER A 66 3.29 34.30 -3.06
C SER A 66 3.01 33.20 -4.08
N LEU A 67 1.85 33.25 -4.76
CA LEU A 67 1.42 32.26 -5.73
C LEU A 67 1.83 32.59 -7.17
N GLU A 68 2.74 33.53 -7.36
CA GLU A 68 3.26 33.97 -8.67
C GLU A 68 4.67 33.43 -8.99
N ALA A 69 5.03 32.31 -8.37
CA ALA A 69 6.02 31.41 -8.93
C ALA A 69 5.33 30.09 -9.22
N ALA A 70 4.56 30.05 -10.31
CA ALA A 70 4.14 28.79 -10.91
C ALA A 70 5.40 28.08 -11.43
N ALA A 71 6.09 27.39 -10.51
CA ALA A 71 7.23 26.56 -10.82
C ALA A 71 6.78 25.59 -11.90
N GLY A 72 7.46 25.60 -13.04
CA GLY A 72 7.15 24.72 -14.16
C GLY A 72 7.06 23.27 -13.70
N PHE A 73 6.17 22.50 -14.30
CA PHE A 73 6.04 21.08 -14.02
C PHE A 73 7.39 20.38 -14.26
N SER A 74 8.09 20.03 -13.18
CA SER A 74 9.35 19.29 -13.23
C SER A 74 9.08 17.82 -12.99
N HIS A 75 9.19 17.01 -14.05
CA HIS A 75 9.10 15.57 -13.95
C HIS A 75 10.38 14.97 -13.35
N CYS A 76 10.29 13.86 -12.62
CA CYS A 76 11.46 13.18 -12.03
C CYS A 76 12.40 12.54 -13.05
N PHE A 77 11.90 12.31 -14.26
CA PHE A 77 12.71 11.99 -15.42
C PHE A 77 12.87 13.22 -16.31
N SER A 78 14.11 13.55 -16.65
CA SER A 78 14.44 14.72 -17.46
C SER A 78 15.53 14.38 -18.48
N LYS A 79 15.55 15.12 -19.59
CA LYS A 79 16.58 14.99 -20.62
C LYS A 79 17.70 16.00 -20.32
N GLY A 80 18.94 15.52 -20.25
CA GLY A 80 20.13 16.36 -20.09
C GLY A 80 20.52 17.09 -21.38
N GLU A 81 21.40 18.08 -21.26
CA GLU A 81 21.99 18.81 -22.41
C GLU A 81 22.81 17.89 -23.32
N ASP A 82 23.38 16.83 -22.74
CA ASP A 82 24.09 15.75 -23.41
C ASP A 82 23.16 14.81 -24.22
N GLY A 83 21.85 15.01 -24.12
CA GLY A 83 20.84 14.26 -24.85
C GLY A 83 20.37 12.97 -24.16
N PHE A 84 20.92 12.60 -23.00
CA PHE A 84 20.55 11.39 -22.27
C PHE A 84 19.35 11.62 -21.34
N LEU A 85 18.64 10.53 -21.00
CA LEU A 85 17.55 10.54 -20.01
C LEU A 85 18.11 10.29 -18.61
N TYR A 86 17.68 11.09 -17.64
CA TYR A 86 18.10 11.02 -16.25
C TYR A 86 16.92 10.76 -15.31
N CYS A 87 17.18 10.06 -14.22
CA CYS A 87 16.31 9.91 -13.04
C CYS A 87 17.14 10.21 -11.80
N GLU A 88 16.76 11.21 -10.99
CA GLU A 88 17.52 11.60 -9.78
C GLU A 88 19.02 11.84 -10.04
N GLY A 89 19.36 12.41 -11.20
CA GLY A 89 20.76 12.66 -11.59
C GLY A 89 21.52 11.43 -12.09
N VAL A 90 20.89 10.24 -12.11
CA VAL A 90 21.48 9.02 -12.68
C VAL A 90 21.02 8.86 -14.13
N ARG A 91 21.97 8.64 -15.06
CA ARG A 91 21.63 8.32 -16.46
C ARG A 91 20.91 6.98 -16.52
N VAL A 92 19.77 6.96 -17.20
CA VAL A 92 18.98 5.73 -17.37
C VAL A 92 19.78 4.67 -18.12
N GLN A 93 20.65 5.06 -19.06
CA GLN A 93 21.52 4.12 -19.76
C GLN A 93 22.51 3.42 -18.82
N ASP A 94 23.11 4.13 -17.86
CA ASP A 94 24.03 3.51 -16.89
C ASP A 94 23.30 2.45 -16.05
N VAL A 95 22.03 2.71 -15.71
CA VAL A 95 21.17 1.72 -15.04
C VAL A 95 20.90 0.53 -15.96
N MET A 96 20.58 0.77 -17.24
CA MET A 96 20.35 -0.30 -18.22
C MET A 96 21.56 -1.22 -18.40
N GLU A 97 22.78 -0.68 -18.32
CA GLU A 97 24.02 -1.44 -18.42
C GLU A 97 24.36 -2.20 -17.12
N ALA A 98 23.99 -1.63 -15.97
CA ALA A 98 24.25 -2.23 -14.66
C ALA A 98 23.27 -3.34 -14.28
N VAL A 99 22.04 -3.33 -14.81
CA VAL A 99 21.04 -4.37 -14.50
C VAL A 99 21.30 -5.65 -15.29
N GLU A 100 21.10 -6.79 -14.63
CA GLU A 100 21.34 -8.11 -15.25
C GLU A 100 20.34 -8.44 -16.38
N ARG A 101 19.13 -7.86 -16.33
CA ARG A 101 18.01 -8.23 -17.22
C ARG A 101 17.19 -7.02 -17.62
N SER A 102 16.78 -6.99 -18.89
CA SER A 102 15.78 -6.09 -19.44
C SER A 102 14.57 -6.88 -19.96
N PRO A 103 13.33 -6.33 -19.90
CA PRO A 103 12.96 -5.01 -19.38
C PRO A 103 12.99 -4.91 -17.85
N PHE A 104 13.10 -3.68 -17.33
CA PHE A 104 12.99 -3.39 -15.90
C PHE A 104 12.15 -2.12 -15.65
N TYR A 105 11.67 -1.96 -14.43
CA TYR A 105 11.04 -0.73 -13.97
C TYR A 105 12.02 0.10 -13.15
N LEU A 106 12.08 1.40 -13.42
CA LEU A 106 12.86 2.37 -12.67
C LEU A 106 11.91 3.38 -12.02
N TYR A 107 12.04 3.55 -10.71
CA TYR A 107 11.22 4.47 -9.93
C TYR A 107 12.12 5.50 -9.23
N SER A 108 11.65 6.74 -9.15
CA SER A 108 12.28 7.79 -8.34
C SER A 108 11.72 7.72 -6.91
N LYS A 109 12.59 7.45 -5.94
CA LYS A 109 12.25 7.48 -4.51
C LYS A 109 11.87 8.90 -4.08
N ASP A 110 12.62 9.90 -4.53
CA ASP A 110 12.39 11.30 -4.21
C ASP A 110 11.07 11.81 -4.77
N GLN A 111 10.64 11.32 -5.93
CA GLN A 111 9.31 11.66 -6.45
C GLN A 111 8.20 11.04 -5.61
N ILE A 112 8.36 9.79 -5.17
CA ILE A 112 7.39 9.14 -4.27
C ILE A 112 7.28 9.93 -2.96
N THR A 113 8.40 10.35 -2.39
CA THR A 113 8.45 11.20 -1.17
C THR A 113 7.73 12.52 -1.41
N ARG A 114 8.10 13.27 -2.45
CA ARG A 114 7.49 14.57 -2.79
C ARG A 114 5.98 14.46 -2.98
N ASN A 115 5.52 13.40 -3.66
CA ASN A 115 4.10 13.18 -3.88
C ASN A 115 3.35 12.95 -2.56
N PHE A 116 3.90 12.11 -1.67
CA PHE A 116 3.29 11.88 -0.36
C PHE A 116 3.29 13.14 0.51
N GLU A 117 4.40 13.88 0.53
CA GLU A 117 4.54 15.12 1.28
C GLU A 117 3.57 16.19 0.81
N ALA A 118 3.32 16.32 -0.50
CA ALA A 118 2.33 17.23 -1.04
C ALA A 118 0.91 16.92 -0.52
N TYR A 119 0.52 15.64 -0.43
CA TYR A 119 -0.76 15.25 0.21
C TYR A 119 -0.77 15.58 1.70
N LYS A 120 0.33 15.30 2.41
CA LYS A 120 0.45 15.56 3.84
C LYS A 120 0.36 17.06 4.15
N GLU A 121 1.00 17.89 3.33
CA GLU A 121 0.97 19.36 3.43
C GLU A 121 -0.43 19.90 3.17
N ALA A 122 -1.08 19.45 2.10
CA ALA A 122 -2.44 19.90 1.74
C ALA A 122 -3.49 19.56 2.81
N LEU A 123 -3.23 18.54 3.65
CA LEU A 123 -4.11 18.11 4.73
C LEU A 123 -3.72 18.65 6.12
N GLN A 124 -2.73 19.53 6.20
CA GLN A 124 -2.31 20.12 7.48
C GLN A 124 -3.47 20.80 8.21
N GLY A 125 -3.53 20.62 9.53
CA GLY A 125 -4.61 21.14 10.39
C GLY A 125 -5.87 20.27 10.42
N LEU A 126 -5.98 19.25 9.57
CA LEU A 126 -7.07 18.27 9.61
C LEU A 126 -6.64 17.00 10.34
N ARG A 127 -7.59 16.36 11.01
CA ARG A 127 -7.41 14.99 11.51
C ARG A 127 -7.59 14.02 10.35
N SER A 128 -6.49 13.70 9.67
CA SER A 128 -6.49 12.91 8.43
C SER A 128 -5.47 11.77 8.45
N VAL A 129 -5.71 10.76 7.61
CA VAL A 129 -4.74 9.72 7.26
C VAL A 129 -4.60 9.71 5.73
N VAL A 130 -3.37 9.81 5.24
CA VAL A 130 -3.07 9.60 3.81
C VAL A 130 -2.89 8.10 3.62
N GLY A 131 -3.87 7.44 3.03
CA GLY A 131 -3.83 6.01 2.74
C GLY A 131 -3.41 5.73 1.29
N TYR A 132 -2.32 5.00 1.10
CA TYR A 132 -1.86 4.60 -0.23
C TYR A 132 -2.62 3.36 -0.71
N ALA A 133 -3.15 3.42 -1.94
CA ALA A 133 -3.84 2.29 -2.55
C ALA A 133 -2.84 1.26 -3.09
N ILE A 134 -2.63 0.17 -2.35
CA ILE A 134 -1.61 -0.85 -2.66
C ILE A 134 -1.76 -1.44 -4.06
N LYS A 135 -3.00 -1.56 -4.55
CA LYS A 135 -3.30 -2.03 -5.92
C LYS A 135 -2.58 -1.25 -7.03
N ALA A 136 -2.17 0.00 -6.79
CA ALA A 136 -1.49 0.82 -7.79
C ALA A 136 -0.06 0.33 -8.06
N ASN A 137 0.67 -0.03 -7.00
CA ASN A 137 1.97 -0.65 -7.06
C ASN A 137 2.25 -1.31 -5.70
N ASN A 138 2.37 -2.64 -5.71
CA ASN A 138 2.54 -3.47 -4.52
C ASN A 138 4.00 -3.90 -4.30
N ASN A 139 4.97 -3.17 -4.88
CA ASN A 139 6.38 -3.42 -4.61
C ASN A 139 6.69 -3.19 -3.12
N LEU A 140 7.23 -4.21 -2.45
CA LEU A 140 7.49 -4.18 -1.00
C LEU A 140 8.38 -3.01 -0.57
N LYS A 141 9.39 -2.62 -1.37
CA LYS A 141 10.30 -1.51 -1.02
C LYS A 141 9.64 -0.15 -1.11
N ILE A 142 8.72 0.03 -2.06
CA ILE A 142 7.90 1.25 -2.14
C ILE A 142 6.96 1.33 -0.93
N LEU A 143 6.35 0.20 -0.56
CA LEU A 143 5.47 0.10 0.60
C LEU A 143 6.20 0.40 1.92
N GLU A 144 7.37 -0.19 2.14
CA GLU A 144 8.23 0.09 3.31
C GLU A 144 8.58 1.59 3.39
N HIS A 145 8.96 2.21 2.26
CA HIS A 145 9.28 3.63 2.19
C HIS A 145 8.08 4.53 2.54
N LEU A 146 6.90 4.26 1.95
CA LEU A 146 5.68 5.00 2.27
C LEU A 146 5.27 4.85 3.73
N LYS A 147 5.42 3.65 4.30
CA LYS A 147 5.19 3.40 5.71
C LYS A 147 6.12 4.24 6.58
N ASP A 148 7.41 4.32 6.24
CA ASP A 148 8.39 5.13 6.99
C ASP A 148 8.07 6.63 6.97
N LEU A 149 7.44 7.13 5.89
CA LEU A 149 6.93 8.50 5.81
C LEU A 149 5.66 8.73 6.67
N GLY A 150 5.08 7.66 7.22
CA GLY A 150 3.86 7.68 8.02
C GLY A 150 2.58 7.57 7.18
N CYS A 151 2.61 6.92 6.02
CA CYS A 151 1.42 6.61 5.23
C CYS A 151 0.58 5.48 5.88
N GLY A 152 -0.74 5.48 5.65
CA GLY A 152 -1.63 4.33 5.88
C GLY A 152 -1.80 3.49 4.62
N ALA A 153 -2.56 2.40 4.68
CA ALA A 153 -2.75 1.50 3.53
C ALA A 153 -4.22 1.26 3.19
N VAL A 154 -4.57 1.42 1.90
CA VAL A 154 -5.89 1.07 1.36
C VAL A 154 -5.78 -0.25 0.61
N LEU A 155 -6.63 -1.21 1.00
CA LEU A 155 -6.56 -2.61 0.61
C LEU A 155 -7.86 -3.06 -0.07
N VAL A 156 -7.77 -3.99 -1.02
CA VAL A 156 -8.91 -4.61 -1.71
C VAL A 156 -8.86 -6.14 -1.71
N SER A 157 -7.85 -6.75 -1.08
CA SER A 157 -7.71 -8.21 -0.93
C SER A 157 -6.98 -8.61 0.34
N GLY A 158 -7.15 -9.85 0.78
CA GLY A 158 -6.40 -10.42 1.90
C GLY A 158 -4.89 -10.56 1.66
N ASN A 159 -4.47 -10.74 0.39
CA ASN A 159 -3.05 -10.78 0.03
C ASN A 159 -2.39 -9.40 0.19
N GLU A 160 -3.11 -8.33 -0.14
CA GLU A 160 -2.62 -6.96 0.12
C GLU A 160 -2.54 -6.65 1.61
N LEU A 161 -3.49 -7.13 2.42
CA LEU A 161 -3.39 -7.04 3.89
C LEU A 161 -2.13 -7.75 4.39
N THR A 162 -1.90 -8.98 3.96
CA THR A 162 -0.69 -9.75 4.33
C THR A 162 0.58 -8.99 3.93
N LEU A 163 0.60 -8.39 2.74
CA LEU A 163 1.73 -7.61 2.25
C LEU A 163 1.92 -6.28 3.02
N ALA A 164 0.85 -5.57 3.36
CA ALA A 164 0.89 -4.35 4.16
C ALA A 164 1.44 -4.61 5.56
N LEU A 165 0.98 -5.69 6.21
CA LEU A 165 1.52 -6.14 7.50
C LEU A 165 3.00 -6.49 7.38
N ARG A 166 3.41 -7.18 6.30
CA ARG A 166 4.81 -7.50 6.03
C ARG A 166 5.68 -6.25 5.81
N ALA A 167 5.14 -5.22 5.16
CA ALA A 167 5.81 -3.93 4.99
C ALA A 167 5.85 -3.09 6.28
N GLY A 168 5.13 -3.51 7.33
CA GLY A 168 5.12 -2.88 8.64
C GLY A 168 4.12 -1.75 8.81
N PHE A 169 3.04 -1.71 8.00
CA PHE A 169 1.95 -0.75 8.22
C PHE A 169 1.22 -1.03 9.53
N ASP A 170 0.82 0.03 10.22
CA ASP A 170 -0.06 -0.05 11.40
C ASP A 170 -1.48 -0.45 10.95
N PRO A 171 -2.05 -1.56 11.43
CA PRO A 171 -3.41 -1.97 11.07
C PRO A 171 -4.50 -0.94 11.40
N ALA A 172 -4.21 0.03 12.27
CA ALA A 172 -5.13 1.12 12.61
C ALA A 172 -5.16 2.25 11.55
N ARG A 173 -4.36 2.20 10.48
CA ARG A 173 -4.16 3.29 9.51
C ARG A 173 -4.19 2.85 8.06
#